data_AF-A0A1Q9DRX9-F1
#
_entry.id   AF-A0A1Q9DRX9-F1
#
_cell.length_a   1.000
_cell.length_b   1.000
_cell.length_c   1.000
_cell.angle_alpha   90.00
_cell.angle_beta   90.00
_cell.angle_gamma   90.00
#
_symmetry.space_group_name_H-M   'P 1'
#
loop_
_entity.id
_entity.type
_entity.pdbx_description
1 polymer ?
#
loop_
_entity_poly.entity_id
_entity_poly.type
_entity_poly.pdbx_seq_one_letter_code
_entity_poly.pdbx_strand_id
1 'polypeptide(L)'
;MPGAPSIAVGGEDAANLPGMPKCSLGELAATQAEQESPPPQPSPSKPQLKNSHTVEMLAQSSKVGLEGAPTPSEKLRQLLLKHGSFEKVEGQLVRWHEQKKAKTELGGPVTKEWLAEHEKWTKISVHLWLVRAVQASLMLKLRRKGDLLPEPSAEQFAFDDAPTERLDAAAGILVKGKPNQKAKTLADNVKQSLKDLNQHYKDLTGLQASVATESKESELQRLKKEALKIFIDCTKTDLSLNNWAMMLNVLMCPLGGEESDESSSDDFVDELLMGLASGMHDPMLARLAKCARAKDEANVCRNLHRLLQHRDFTLQVRISYANIDIKHATKRQHVNKVPWPVIRLSDWVRFVMESQPQLLLAGNMLSQSHLWEPILEDFWNKYQPIDPGHIVYQLGLNRKRTLPFMLHGDEGRGRLKQPLLIVAFQGVLSHLGVDRLNQSGWL
;
A
#
# COMPACT_ATOMS: atom_id res chain seq x y z
N MET A 1 -47.29 30.05 53.10
CA MET A 1 -47.08 31.52 53.13
C MET A 1 -46.02 31.87 52.10
N PRO A 2 -46.44 32.19 50.87
CA PRO A 2 -45.96 33.42 50.24
C PRO A 2 -47.14 34.24 49.67
N GLY A 3 -47.07 35.56 49.80
CA GLY A 3 -48.06 36.51 49.33
C GLY A 3 -47.55 37.29 48.12
N ALA A 4 -48.42 37.42 47.12
CA ALA A 4 -48.26 38.16 45.88
C ALA A 4 -48.15 39.69 46.07
N PRO A 5 -47.90 40.42 44.97
CA PRO A 5 -49.03 41.21 44.49
C PRO A 5 -49.28 41.11 42.98
N SER A 6 -50.56 41.35 42.66
CA SER A 6 -51.22 41.39 41.36
C SER A 6 -51.12 42.78 40.71
N ILE A 7 -50.93 42.84 39.39
CA ILE A 7 -51.34 43.98 38.54
C ILE A 7 -51.92 43.43 37.23
N ALA A 8 -53.06 44.01 36.84
CA ALA A 8 -53.95 43.59 35.78
C ALA A 8 -53.69 44.25 34.42
N VAL A 9 -53.96 43.45 33.36
CA VAL A 9 -54.72 43.69 32.11
C VAL A 9 -54.70 45.07 31.40
N GLY A 10 -54.33 45.01 30.12
CA GLY A 10 -54.72 45.87 28.98
C GLY A 10 -53.77 45.53 27.82
N GLY A 11 -54.15 45.21 26.58
CA GLY A 11 -55.33 45.50 25.77
C GLY A 11 -54.83 46.11 24.46
N GLU A 12 -54.97 45.36 23.35
CA GLU A 12 -54.98 45.78 21.93
C GLU A 12 -53.74 46.49 21.34
N ASP A 13 -53.11 45.88 20.32
CA ASP A 13 -53.35 46.29 18.92
C ASP A 13 -52.49 45.50 17.92
N ALA A 14 -53.18 45.07 16.86
CA ALA A 14 -52.63 44.37 15.71
C ALA A 14 -52.06 45.37 14.71
N ALA A 15 -50.79 45.21 14.32
CA ALA A 15 -50.21 45.91 13.19
C ALA A 15 -49.32 45.00 12.34
N ASN A 16 -49.87 44.65 11.17
CA ASN A 16 -49.23 44.49 9.86
C ASN A 16 -47.71 44.23 9.81
N LEU A 17 -47.35 43.01 9.41
CA LEU A 17 -46.07 42.71 8.76
C LEU A 17 -46.30 42.45 7.25
N PRO A 18 -45.51 43.06 6.35
CA PRO A 18 -45.71 42.94 4.90
C PRO A 18 -45.20 41.63 4.32
N GLY A 19 -45.87 41.22 3.24
CA GLY A 19 -45.83 39.90 2.62
C GLY A 19 -44.47 39.43 2.09
N MET A 20 -44.21 38.14 2.32
CA MET A 20 -43.32 37.33 1.50
C MET A 20 -44.10 36.67 0.35
N PRO A 21 -43.50 36.54 -0.84
CA PRO A 21 -44.17 35.98 -2.01
C PRO A 21 -44.36 34.46 -1.86
N LYS A 22 -45.61 34.03 -2.04
CA LYS A 22 -46.00 32.63 -2.19
C LYS A 22 -45.41 32.07 -3.49
N CYS A 23 -44.43 31.18 -3.39
CA CYS A 23 -44.11 30.27 -4.49
C CYS A 23 -45.27 29.27 -4.63
N SER A 24 -46.07 29.45 -5.68
CA SER A 24 -47.09 28.51 -6.12
C SER A 24 -46.42 27.21 -6.58
N LEU A 25 -46.59 26.14 -5.80
CA LEU A 25 -46.46 24.77 -6.29
C LEU A 25 -47.59 24.54 -7.32
N GLY A 26 -47.21 24.47 -8.59
CA GLY A 26 -48.10 24.05 -9.67
C GLY A 26 -48.39 22.56 -9.57
N GLU A 27 -49.68 22.24 -9.62
CA GLU A 27 -50.24 20.93 -9.88
C GLU A 27 -49.62 20.28 -11.13
N LEU A 28 -49.15 19.05 -10.99
CA LEU A 28 -49.02 18.10 -12.09
C LEU A 28 -49.69 16.79 -11.65
N ALA A 29 -51.00 16.72 -11.90
CA ALA A 29 -51.76 15.49 -11.93
C ALA A 29 -52.03 15.12 -13.39
N ALA A 30 -51.38 14.06 -13.88
CA ALA A 30 -51.79 13.27 -15.04
C ALA A 30 -51.14 11.88 -14.93
N THR A 31 -51.75 10.96 -14.17
CA THR A 31 -52.39 9.74 -14.71
C THR A 31 -51.73 9.13 -15.95
N GLN A 32 -50.92 8.09 -15.74
CA GLN A 32 -50.97 6.86 -16.54
C GLN A 32 -50.72 5.67 -15.61
N ALA A 33 -51.76 4.85 -15.45
CA ALA A 33 -51.70 3.56 -14.79
C ALA A 33 -51.23 2.53 -15.82
N GLU A 34 -50.04 1.96 -15.63
CA GLU A 34 -49.66 0.72 -16.31
C GLU A 34 -50.34 -0.44 -15.58
N GLN A 35 -51.30 -1.07 -16.27
CA GLN A 35 -51.85 -2.37 -15.90
C GLN A 35 -50.78 -3.44 -16.07
N GLU A 36 -50.30 -3.98 -14.95
CA GLU A 36 -49.58 -5.25 -14.92
C GLU A 36 -50.49 -6.37 -15.45
N SER A 37 -50.03 -7.03 -16.52
CA SER A 37 -50.68 -8.22 -17.06
C SER A 37 -50.35 -9.44 -16.19
N PRO A 38 -51.32 -10.33 -15.90
CA PRO A 38 -51.08 -11.49 -15.05
C PRO A 38 -50.24 -12.58 -15.75
N PRO A 39 -49.49 -13.40 -15.00
CA PRO A 39 -48.67 -14.46 -15.56
C PRO A 39 -49.55 -15.61 -16.10
N PRO A 40 -49.15 -16.28 -17.19
CA PRO A 40 -49.93 -17.38 -17.75
C PRO A 40 -49.81 -18.63 -16.85
N GLN A 41 -50.96 -19.17 -16.45
CA GLN A 41 -51.06 -20.50 -15.84
C GLN A 41 -50.88 -21.62 -16.87
N PRO A 42 -50.37 -22.80 -16.45
CA PRO A 42 -50.07 -23.90 -17.34
C PRO A 42 -51.32 -24.76 -17.60
N SER A 43 -51.45 -25.28 -18.82
CA SER A 43 -52.42 -26.34 -19.13
C SER A 43 -51.83 -27.37 -20.10
N PRO A 44 -52.38 -28.60 -20.13
CA PRO A 44 -51.62 -29.84 -20.17
C PRO A 44 -51.58 -30.48 -21.56
N SER A 45 -50.55 -31.30 -21.82
CA SER A 45 -50.69 -32.63 -22.45
C SER A 45 -49.34 -33.26 -22.79
N LYS A 46 -49.22 -34.55 -22.45
CA LYS A 46 -48.19 -35.49 -22.93
C LYS A 46 -48.49 -35.86 -24.40
N PRO A 47 -47.52 -36.45 -25.14
CA PRO A 47 -47.47 -37.91 -25.13
C PRO A 47 -46.07 -38.51 -24.95
N GLN A 48 -46.11 -39.77 -24.56
CA GLN A 48 -45.03 -40.68 -24.19
C GLN A 48 -44.04 -40.94 -25.34
N LEU A 49 -42.75 -41.08 -25.00
CA LEU A 49 -41.93 -42.14 -25.61
C LEU A 49 -40.86 -42.64 -24.63
N LYS A 50 -40.68 -43.96 -24.70
CA LYS A 50 -39.98 -44.85 -23.78
C LYS A 50 -38.47 -44.66 -23.89
N ASN A 51 -37.74 -44.75 -22.76
CA ASN A 51 -36.77 -45.84 -22.55
C ASN A 51 -36.10 -45.76 -21.17
N SER A 52 -36.00 -46.94 -20.58
CA SER A 52 -35.42 -47.33 -19.31
C SER A 52 -33.89 -47.30 -19.32
N HIS A 53 -33.27 -46.86 -18.21
CA HIS A 53 -32.49 -47.77 -17.38
C HIS A 53 -32.16 -47.17 -16.00
N THR A 54 -32.52 -47.95 -15.00
CA THR A 54 -32.27 -47.86 -13.56
C THR A 54 -30.79 -48.06 -13.23
N VAL A 55 -30.29 -47.44 -12.16
CA VAL A 55 -29.76 -48.10 -10.94
C VAL A 55 -29.34 -47.01 -9.94
N GLU A 56 -30.03 -47.03 -8.80
CA GLU A 56 -29.68 -46.33 -7.55
C GLU A 56 -28.45 -46.96 -6.91
N MET A 57 -27.64 -46.16 -6.18
CA MET A 57 -27.15 -46.58 -4.86
C MET A 57 -26.65 -45.39 -4.00
N LEU A 58 -27.44 -45.10 -2.96
CA LEU A 58 -27.12 -44.76 -1.58
C LEU A 58 -25.93 -43.86 -1.20
N ALA A 59 -26.32 -42.83 -0.44
CA ALA A 59 -25.62 -42.05 0.57
C ALA A 59 -24.46 -42.73 1.34
N GLN A 60 -23.42 -41.95 1.65
CA GLN A 60 -22.87 -41.79 3.01
C GLN A 60 -21.72 -40.77 3.12
N SER A 61 -21.76 -40.03 4.23
CA SER A 61 -20.63 -39.63 5.09
C SER A 61 -19.83 -38.34 4.83
N SER A 62 -20.11 -37.41 5.73
CA SER A 62 -19.31 -36.37 6.39
C SER A 62 -17.79 -36.63 6.60
N LYS A 63 -17.08 -35.49 6.74
CA LYS A 63 -15.89 -35.18 7.59
C LYS A 63 -14.48 -35.05 6.94
N VAL A 64 -13.99 -33.80 7.02
CA VAL A 64 -12.68 -33.31 7.54
C VAL A 64 -11.39 -33.58 6.74
N GLY A 65 -10.61 -32.50 6.54
CA GLY A 65 -9.19 -32.58 6.19
C GLY A 65 -8.48 -31.22 6.29
N LEU A 66 -8.27 -30.73 7.52
CA LEU A 66 -7.23 -29.75 7.84
C LEU A 66 -5.89 -30.52 7.90
N GLU A 67 -4.95 -30.18 7.02
CA GLU A 67 -3.63 -30.82 6.95
C GLU A 67 -2.77 -30.41 8.16
N GLY A 68 -2.54 -31.36 9.08
CA GLY A 68 -1.53 -31.27 10.14
C GLY A 68 -0.27 -32.06 9.77
N ALA A 69 0.90 -31.56 10.16
CA ALA A 69 2.18 -32.20 9.89
C ALA A 69 2.25 -33.63 10.50
N PRO A 70 2.86 -34.61 9.81
CA PRO A 70 2.88 -36.00 10.25
C PRO A 70 3.66 -36.19 11.55
N THR A 71 3.12 -37.05 12.42
CA THR A 71 3.75 -37.40 13.69
C THR A 71 5.12 -38.09 13.47
N PRO A 72 6.05 -38.05 14.45
CA PRO A 72 7.32 -38.76 14.34
C PRO A 72 7.15 -40.27 14.05
N SER A 73 6.10 -40.87 14.60
CA SER A 73 5.70 -42.26 14.34
C SER A 73 5.29 -42.49 12.88
N GLU A 74 4.52 -41.57 12.28
CA GLU A 74 4.20 -41.59 10.85
C GLU A 74 5.45 -41.48 9.98
N LYS A 75 6.38 -40.59 10.32
CA LYS A 75 7.62 -40.38 9.55
C LYS A 75 8.50 -41.63 9.56
N LEU A 76 8.61 -42.30 10.71
CA LEU A 76 9.34 -43.57 10.82
C LEU A 76 8.66 -44.66 10.00
N ARG A 77 7.32 -44.72 10.02
CA ARG A 77 6.53 -45.66 9.21
C ARG A 77 6.72 -45.42 7.71
N GLN A 78 6.76 -44.16 7.27
CA GLN A 78 7.06 -43.79 5.88
C GLN A 78 8.49 -44.18 5.47
N LEU A 79 9.48 -44.01 6.35
CA LEU A 79 10.86 -44.45 6.07
C LEU A 79 10.98 -45.97 5.94
N LEU A 80 10.29 -46.72 6.81
CA LEU A 80 10.24 -48.18 6.74
C LEU A 80 9.56 -48.67 5.45
N LEU A 81 8.43 -48.04 5.07
CA LEU A 81 7.74 -48.34 3.82
C LEU A 81 8.62 -48.02 2.60
N LYS A 82 9.40 -46.95 2.65
CA LYS A 82 10.26 -46.51 1.54
C LYS A 82 11.50 -47.38 1.36
N HIS A 83 12.10 -47.86 2.46
CA HIS A 83 13.40 -48.53 2.41
C HIS A 83 13.34 -50.05 2.63
N GLY A 84 12.18 -50.59 3.01
CA GLY A 84 11.85 -52.02 2.96
C GLY A 84 12.56 -52.91 3.99
N SER A 85 13.53 -52.40 4.76
CA SER A 85 14.12 -53.09 5.90
C SER A 85 14.62 -52.11 6.96
N PHE A 86 14.61 -52.56 8.22
CA PHE A 86 15.11 -51.76 9.36
C PHE A 86 16.59 -51.41 9.21
N GLU A 87 17.39 -52.34 8.71
CA GLU A 87 18.84 -52.17 8.49
C GLU A 87 19.16 -51.01 7.53
N LYS A 88 18.33 -50.82 6.49
CA LYS A 88 18.46 -49.69 5.57
C LYS A 88 18.00 -48.36 6.17
N VAL A 89 17.00 -48.39 7.04
CA VAL A 89 16.54 -47.19 7.78
C VAL A 89 17.57 -46.77 8.83
N GLU A 90 18.18 -47.73 9.52
CA GLU A 90 19.27 -47.48 10.47
C GLU A 90 20.49 -46.87 9.76
N GLY A 91 20.89 -47.41 8.60
CA GLY A 91 21.95 -46.81 7.79
C GLY A 91 21.66 -45.39 7.27
N GLN A 92 20.38 -45.02 7.12
CA GLN A 92 19.97 -43.64 6.80
C GLN A 92 19.99 -42.73 8.02
N LEU A 93 19.58 -43.23 9.19
CA LEU A 93 19.61 -42.50 10.45
C LEU A 93 21.05 -42.23 10.92
N VAL A 94 21.96 -43.19 10.76
CA VAL A 94 23.39 -43.01 11.07
C VAL A 94 24.00 -41.94 10.17
N ARG A 95 23.76 -41.99 8.85
CA ARG A 95 24.21 -40.94 7.91
C ARG A 95 23.63 -39.57 8.26
N TRP A 96 22.35 -39.51 8.65
CA TRP A 96 21.72 -38.27 9.07
C TRP A 96 22.33 -37.72 10.35
N HIS A 97 22.67 -38.61 11.31
CA HIS A 97 23.33 -38.24 12.55
C HIS A 97 24.77 -37.75 12.31
N GLU A 98 25.54 -38.44 11.47
CA GLU A 98 26.89 -38.03 11.07
C GLU A 98 26.88 -36.69 10.33
N GLN A 99 25.92 -36.46 9.43
CA GLN A 99 25.74 -35.16 8.77
C GLN A 99 25.38 -34.05 9.76
N LYS A 100 24.57 -34.35 10.78
CA LYS A 100 24.20 -33.38 11.82
C LYS A 100 25.39 -33.08 12.75
N LYS A 101 26.19 -34.09 13.08
CA LYS A 101 27.42 -33.94 13.88
C LYS A 101 28.48 -33.13 13.12
N ALA A 102 28.71 -33.44 11.84
CA ALA A 102 29.58 -32.66 10.96
C ALA A 102 29.12 -31.19 10.82
N LYS A 103 27.81 -30.93 10.73
CA LYS A 103 27.25 -29.56 10.74
C LYS A 103 27.52 -28.81 12.05
N THR A 104 27.61 -29.51 13.18
CA THR A 104 27.83 -28.91 14.50
C THR A 104 29.32 -28.63 14.75
N GLU A 105 30.21 -29.48 14.24
CA GLU A 105 31.66 -29.37 14.46
C GLU A 105 32.36 -28.48 13.42
N LEU A 106 31.89 -28.44 12.17
CA LEU A 106 32.56 -27.71 11.07
C LEU A 106 31.88 -26.38 10.69
N GLY A 107 30.74 -26.02 11.30
CA GLY A 107 29.96 -24.86 10.91
C GLY A 107 29.44 -25.00 9.47
N GLY A 108 28.30 -25.67 9.29
CA GLY A 108 27.73 -25.92 7.97
C GLY A 108 27.42 -24.65 7.16
N PRO A 109 27.29 -24.77 5.82
CA PRO A 109 26.93 -23.65 4.94
C PRO A 109 25.58 -23.05 5.35
N VAL A 110 25.53 -21.72 5.27
CA VAL A 110 24.39 -20.89 5.62
C VAL A 110 23.21 -21.22 4.70
N THR A 111 22.19 -21.90 5.22
CA THR A 111 20.98 -22.23 4.45
C THR A 111 19.93 -21.12 4.53
N LYS A 112 18.97 -21.13 3.59
CA LYS A 112 17.84 -20.18 3.56
C LYS A 112 17.00 -20.23 4.85
N GLU A 113 16.86 -21.39 5.49
CA GLU A 113 16.22 -21.49 6.81
C GLU A 113 17.09 -20.93 7.94
N TRP A 114 18.42 -21.11 7.90
CA TRP A 114 19.33 -20.49 8.88
C TRP A 114 19.31 -18.96 8.77
N LEU A 115 19.29 -18.44 7.54
CA LEU A 115 19.09 -17.02 7.25
C LEU A 115 17.71 -16.52 7.67
N ALA A 116 16.66 -17.35 7.64
CA ALA A 116 15.33 -17.00 8.13
C ALA A 116 15.24 -17.02 9.67
N GLU A 117 15.92 -17.96 10.34
CA GLU A 117 16.02 -18.01 11.81
C GLU A 117 16.89 -16.87 12.36
N HIS A 118 17.95 -16.49 11.64
CA HIS A 118 18.86 -15.40 12.02
C HIS A 118 18.53 -14.07 11.33
N GLU A 119 17.49 -14.01 10.48
CA GLU A 119 16.94 -12.83 9.79
C GLU A 119 16.55 -11.73 10.78
N LYS A 120 16.21 -12.15 12.00
CA LYS A 120 15.97 -11.23 13.10
C LYS A 120 17.19 -10.37 13.36
N TRP A 121 18.43 -10.85 13.32
CA TRP A 121 19.61 -10.06 13.73
C TRP A 121 19.98 -8.92 12.78
N THR A 122 19.82 -9.07 11.47
CA THR A 122 20.15 -8.02 10.47
C THR A 122 19.03 -7.00 10.31
N LYS A 123 17.76 -7.43 10.37
CA LYS A 123 16.59 -6.53 10.45
C LYS A 123 16.57 -5.79 11.78
N ILE A 124 16.89 -6.47 12.88
CA ILE A 124 17.14 -5.84 14.19
C ILE A 124 18.30 -4.88 14.06
N SER A 125 19.38 -5.14 13.33
CA SER A 125 20.53 -4.21 13.31
C SER A 125 20.23 -2.88 12.60
N VAL A 126 19.67 -2.87 11.39
CA VAL A 126 19.35 -1.61 10.68
C VAL A 126 18.13 -0.92 11.29
N HIS A 127 17.13 -1.67 11.75
CA HIS A 127 15.97 -1.11 12.43
C HIS A 127 16.30 -0.66 13.85
N LEU A 128 17.16 -1.36 14.61
CA LEU A 128 17.75 -0.84 15.86
C LEU A 128 18.63 0.36 15.57
N TRP A 129 19.30 0.45 14.42
CA TRP A 129 20.13 1.62 14.10
C TRP A 129 19.25 2.86 13.90
N LEU A 130 18.17 2.72 13.14
CA LEU A 130 17.16 3.78 12.96
C LEU A 130 16.41 4.08 14.26
N VAL A 131 15.99 3.05 15.00
CA VAL A 131 15.28 3.17 16.29
C VAL A 131 16.20 3.78 17.34
N ARG A 132 17.50 3.45 17.39
CA ARG A 132 18.48 4.08 18.29
C ARG A 132 18.77 5.52 17.89
N ALA A 133 18.80 5.86 16.60
CA ALA A 133 18.96 7.24 16.13
C ALA A 133 17.74 8.11 16.50
N VAL A 134 16.54 7.55 16.36
CA VAL A 134 15.27 8.20 16.77
C VAL A 134 15.15 8.26 18.30
N GLN A 135 15.52 7.21 19.01
CA GLN A 135 15.51 7.14 20.48
C GLN A 135 16.55 8.11 21.07
N ALA A 136 17.74 8.24 20.49
CA ALA A 136 18.71 9.26 20.86
C ALA A 136 18.17 10.68 20.63
N SER A 137 17.53 10.93 19.47
CA SER A 137 16.87 12.23 19.20
C SER A 137 15.72 12.52 20.17
N LEU A 138 14.98 11.51 20.62
CA LEU A 138 13.88 11.63 21.58
C LEU A 138 14.41 11.86 23.01
N MET A 139 15.43 11.12 23.43
CA MET A 139 16.11 11.29 24.72
C MET A 139 16.72 12.69 24.85
N LEU A 140 17.29 13.23 23.77
CA LEU A 140 17.79 14.61 23.72
C LEU A 140 16.66 15.66 23.84
N LYS A 141 15.47 15.38 23.28
CA LYS A 141 14.28 16.24 23.45
C LYS A 141 13.71 16.20 24.87
N LEU A 142 13.70 15.03 25.51
CA LEU A 142 13.27 14.86 26.90
C LEU A 142 14.25 15.53 27.88
N ARG A 143 15.57 15.45 27.60
CA ARG A 143 16.61 16.16 28.35
C ARG A 143 16.41 17.69 28.33
N ARG A 144 15.95 18.27 27.22
CA ARG A 144 15.62 19.70 27.11
C ARG A 144 14.39 20.11 27.94
N LYS A 145 13.56 19.16 28.40
CA LYS A 145 12.40 19.42 29.27
C LYS A 145 12.70 19.28 30.77
N GLY A 146 13.94 18.99 31.15
CA GLY A 146 14.37 18.99 32.56
C GLY A 146 14.32 17.64 33.27
N ASP A 147 14.06 16.53 32.56
CA ASP A 147 14.08 15.19 33.15
C ASP A 147 15.52 14.65 33.24
N LEU A 148 15.99 14.37 34.46
CA LEU A 148 17.35 13.90 34.76
C LEU A 148 17.52 12.40 34.43
N LEU A 149 18.34 12.09 33.43
CA LEU A 149 18.85 10.73 33.16
C LEU A 149 20.39 10.72 33.08
N PRO A 150 21.05 9.61 33.45
CA PRO A 150 22.52 9.52 33.52
C PRO A 150 23.20 9.49 32.14
N GLU A 151 24.44 9.98 32.09
CA GLU A 151 25.31 10.09 30.90
C GLU A 151 25.78 8.70 30.36
N PRO A 152 25.71 8.44 29.04
CA PRO A 152 26.32 7.26 28.43
C PRO A 152 27.84 7.46 28.20
N SER A 153 28.64 6.39 28.32
CA SER A 153 30.10 6.44 28.14
C SER A 153 30.53 6.47 26.66
N ALA A 154 31.63 7.16 26.36
CA ALA A 154 32.15 7.40 25.01
C ALA A 154 32.56 6.13 24.24
N GLU A 155 32.79 5.00 24.92
CA GLU A 155 33.17 3.73 24.29
C GLU A 155 32.02 3.07 23.51
N GLN A 156 30.76 3.50 23.71
CA GLN A 156 29.61 2.93 23.00
C GLN A 156 29.47 3.39 21.54
N PHE A 157 30.36 4.27 21.04
CA PHE A 157 30.23 4.91 19.73
C PHE A 157 31.44 4.78 18.78
N ALA A 158 32.48 4.02 19.14
CA ALA A 158 33.63 3.81 18.25
C ALA A 158 33.33 2.77 17.15
N PHE A 159 33.75 3.04 15.90
CA PHE A 159 33.59 2.17 14.72
C PHE A 159 34.95 1.85 14.07
N ASP A 160 35.14 0.61 13.60
CA ASP A 160 36.37 0.09 12.95
C ASP A 160 36.42 0.34 11.42
N ASP A 161 37.61 0.66 10.88
CA ASP A 161 37.91 1.04 9.48
C ASP A 161 37.97 -0.12 8.44
N ALA A 162 37.35 -1.27 8.73
CA ALA A 162 37.47 -2.50 7.92
C ALA A 162 36.83 -2.58 6.49
N PRO A 163 36.00 -1.64 5.95
CA PRO A 163 35.30 -1.89 4.67
C PRO A 163 36.16 -1.85 3.40
N THR A 164 37.27 -1.11 3.41
CA THR A 164 37.95 -0.71 2.16
C THR A 164 38.78 -1.85 1.54
N GLU A 165 39.44 -2.67 2.35
CA GLU A 165 40.27 -3.80 1.88
C GLU A 165 39.44 -4.92 1.22
N ARG A 166 38.20 -5.13 1.68
CA ARG A 166 37.28 -6.14 1.11
C ARG A 166 36.76 -5.75 -0.28
N LEU A 167 36.63 -4.45 -0.56
CA LEU A 167 36.20 -3.93 -1.86
C LEU A 167 37.31 -4.04 -2.91
N ASP A 168 38.57 -3.81 -2.52
CA ASP A 168 39.73 -3.98 -3.41
C ASP A 168 39.97 -5.45 -3.77
N ALA A 169 39.71 -6.37 -2.84
CA ALA A 169 39.74 -7.81 -3.11
C ALA A 169 38.63 -8.25 -4.09
N ALA A 170 37.39 -7.75 -3.92
CA ALA A 170 36.28 -8.05 -4.83
C ALA A 170 36.52 -7.49 -6.26
N ALA A 171 37.08 -6.28 -6.36
CA ALA A 171 37.47 -5.69 -7.65
C ALA A 171 38.61 -6.46 -8.32
N GLY A 172 39.55 -7.03 -7.55
CA GLY A 172 40.65 -7.85 -8.08
C GLY A 172 40.22 -9.20 -8.65
N ILE A 173 39.12 -9.79 -8.15
CA ILE A 173 38.60 -11.08 -8.62
C ILE A 173 37.88 -10.94 -9.97
N LEU A 174 37.31 -9.78 -10.28
CA LEU A 174 36.62 -9.46 -11.54
C LEU A 174 37.54 -9.34 -12.78
N VAL A 175 38.87 -9.38 -12.62
CA VAL A 175 39.85 -9.01 -13.67
C VAL A 175 40.76 -10.19 -14.06
N LYS A 176 40.22 -11.40 -14.23
CA LYS A 176 40.98 -12.54 -14.79
C LYS A 176 40.91 -12.68 -16.33
N GLY A 177 40.18 -11.81 -17.03
CA GLY A 177 40.23 -11.63 -18.48
C GLY A 177 40.65 -10.20 -18.85
N LYS A 178 41.17 -9.95 -20.08
CA LYS A 178 41.50 -8.58 -20.55
C LYS A 178 40.24 -7.70 -20.44
N PRO A 179 40.14 -6.78 -19.46
CA PRO A 179 38.90 -6.09 -19.22
C PRO A 179 38.62 -5.14 -20.38
N ASN A 180 37.38 -5.17 -20.88
CA ASN A 180 36.88 -4.13 -21.78
C ASN A 180 37.06 -2.78 -21.08
N GLN A 181 37.66 -1.79 -21.76
CA GLN A 181 37.92 -0.46 -21.21
C GLN A 181 36.66 0.14 -20.55
N LYS A 182 35.47 -0.17 -21.07
CA LYS A 182 34.19 0.25 -20.49
C LYS A 182 33.91 -0.33 -19.09
N ALA A 183 34.25 -1.60 -18.86
CA ALA A 183 34.10 -2.25 -17.56
C ALA A 183 35.05 -1.65 -16.52
N LYS A 184 36.28 -1.30 -16.93
CA LYS A 184 37.24 -0.62 -16.07
C LYS A 184 36.73 0.76 -15.64
N THR A 185 36.27 1.58 -16.60
CA THR A 185 35.68 2.90 -16.29
C THR A 185 34.47 2.79 -15.38
N LEU A 186 33.62 1.77 -15.56
CA LEU A 186 32.45 1.55 -14.72
C LEU A 186 32.83 1.15 -13.29
N ALA A 187 33.82 0.27 -13.12
CA ALA A 187 34.35 -0.09 -11.82
C ALA A 187 34.97 1.11 -11.09
N ASP A 188 35.72 1.95 -11.81
CA ASP A 188 36.30 3.19 -11.25
C ASP A 188 35.21 4.15 -10.76
N ASN A 189 34.11 4.29 -11.51
CA ASN A 189 32.97 5.14 -11.13
C ASN A 189 32.23 4.61 -9.89
N VAL A 190 32.05 3.30 -9.76
CA VAL A 190 31.46 2.66 -8.58
C VAL A 190 32.36 2.88 -7.35
N LYS A 191 33.68 2.68 -7.51
CA LYS A 191 34.66 2.90 -6.43
C LYS A 191 34.67 4.35 -5.97
N GLN A 192 34.57 5.31 -6.89
CA GLN A 192 34.49 6.73 -6.54
C GLN A 192 33.17 7.05 -5.81
N SER A 193 32.03 6.55 -6.31
CA SER A 193 30.72 6.79 -5.68
C SER A 193 30.66 6.24 -4.24
N LEU A 194 31.26 5.07 -3.99
CA LEU A 194 31.36 4.51 -2.63
C LEU A 194 32.24 5.35 -1.70
N LYS A 195 33.34 5.90 -2.21
CA LYS A 195 34.20 6.82 -1.43
C LYS A 195 33.45 8.09 -1.06
N ASP A 196 32.76 8.69 -2.03
CA ASP A 196 31.98 9.91 -1.82
C ASP A 196 30.84 9.68 -0.82
N LEU A 197 30.13 8.55 -0.93
CA LEU A 197 29.06 8.19 -0.01
C LEU A 197 29.57 8.01 1.43
N ASN A 198 30.68 7.29 1.61
CA ASN A 198 31.30 7.13 2.93
C ASN A 198 31.75 8.48 3.52
N GLN A 199 32.29 9.38 2.69
CA GLN A 199 32.68 10.71 3.13
C GLN A 199 31.45 11.52 3.58
N HIS A 200 30.38 11.53 2.79
CA HIS A 200 29.15 12.24 3.17
C HIS A 200 28.54 11.70 4.46
N TYR A 201 28.60 10.38 4.71
CA TYR A 201 28.15 9.82 5.99
C TYR A 201 29.01 10.27 7.18
N LYS A 202 30.34 10.33 7.01
CA LYS A 202 31.25 10.86 8.04
C LYS A 202 30.94 12.33 8.33
N ASP A 203 30.74 13.15 7.30
CA ASP A 203 30.41 14.57 7.43
C ASP A 203 29.04 14.77 8.10
N LEU A 204 28.03 13.98 7.71
CA LEU A 204 26.70 14.03 8.32
C LEU A 204 26.73 13.66 9.81
N THR A 205 27.50 12.64 10.17
CA THR A 205 27.66 12.22 11.58
C THR A 205 28.37 13.31 12.39
N GLY A 206 29.40 13.95 11.81
CA GLY A 206 30.07 15.10 12.41
C GLY A 206 29.12 16.28 12.64
N LEU A 207 28.33 16.64 11.63
CA LEU A 207 27.32 17.70 11.74
C LEU A 207 26.25 17.38 12.77
N GLN A 208 25.79 16.13 12.87
CA GLN A 208 24.82 15.72 13.87
C GLN A 208 25.37 15.89 15.30
N ALA A 209 26.64 15.57 15.51
CA ALA A 209 27.32 15.82 16.78
C ALA A 209 27.40 17.33 17.08
N SER A 210 27.74 18.17 16.09
CA SER A 210 27.75 19.63 16.25
C SER A 210 26.35 20.22 16.53
N VAL A 211 25.32 19.72 15.86
CA VAL A 211 23.91 20.11 16.10
C VAL A 211 23.45 19.74 17.51
N ALA A 212 23.97 18.63 18.06
CA ALA A 212 23.61 18.17 19.40
C ALA A 212 24.22 19.03 20.50
N THR A 213 25.40 19.60 20.27
CA THR A 213 26.15 20.41 21.26
C THR A 213 25.93 21.92 21.11
N GLU A 214 25.43 22.39 19.95
CA GLU A 214 25.18 23.81 19.72
C GLU A 214 23.95 24.33 20.48
N SER A 215 24.13 25.47 21.16
CA SER A 215 23.12 26.13 21.99
C SER A 215 22.54 27.39 21.33
N LYS A 216 23.25 27.98 20.37
CA LYS A 216 22.81 29.17 19.64
C LYS A 216 21.88 28.79 18.49
N GLU A 217 20.64 29.28 18.55
CA GLU A 217 19.60 28.95 17.56
C GLU A 217 19.98 29.33 16.12
N SER A 218 20.68 30.45 15.91
CA SER A 218 21.10 30.87 14.57
C SER A 218 22.10 29.89 13.93
N GLU A 219 23.06 29.39 14.71
CA GLU A 219 24.02 28.37 14.25
C GLU A 219 23.35 27.01 14.08
N LEU A 220 22.42 26.66 14.97
CA LEU A 220 21.63 25.43 14.86
C LEU A 220 20.85 25.36 13.53
N GLN A 221 20.22 26.47 13.11
CA GLN A 221 19.51 26.52 11.83
C GLN A 221 20.46 26.44 10.63
N ARG A 222 21.66 27.02 10.72
CA ARG A 222 22.71 26.88 9.70
C ARG A 222 23.15 25.42 9.55
N LEU A 223 23.48 24.77 10.66
CA LEU A 223 23.91 23.36 10.70
C LEU A 223 22.81 22.40 10.19
N LYS A 224 21.54 22.66 10.50
CA LYS A 224 20.41 21.87 9.95
C LYS A 224 20.32 21.96 8.43
N LYS A 225 20.48 23.16 7.86
CA LYS A 225 20.49 23.35 6.40
C LYS A 225 21.68 22.63 5.76
N GLU A 226 22.83 22.68 6.40
CA GLU A 226 24.04 21.99 5.96
C GLU A 226 23.87 20.47 5.99
N ALA A 227 23.33 19.91 7.08
CA ALA A 227 23.01 18.48 7.20
C ALA A 227 22.01 18.01 6.13
N LEU A 228 20.98 18.83 5.84
CA LEU A 228 20.02 18.52 4.78
C LEU A 228 20.68 18.50 3.39
N LYS A 229 21.62 19.40 3.13
CA LYS A 229 22.38 19.42 1.88
C LYS A 229 23.21 18.13 1.72
N ILE A 230 23.94 17.72 2.76
CA ILE A 230 24.72 16.48 2.74
C ILE A 230 23.81 15.26 2.55
N PHE A 231 22.65 15.23 3.20
CA PHE A 231 21.67 14.16 3.01
C PHE A 231 21.16 14.06 1.56
N ILE A 232 20.88 15.21 0.92
CA ILE A 232 20.51 15.25 -0.49
C ILE A 232 21.65 14.69 -1.35
N ASP A 233 22.89 15.06 -1.06
CA ASP A 233 24.04 14.60 -1.83
C ASP A 233 24.33 13.10 -1.59
N CYS A 234 24.14 12.55 -0.37
CA CYS A 234 24.10 11.10 -0.13
C CYS A 234 23.07 10.41 -1.03
N THR A 235 21.85 10.96 -1.09
CA THR A 235 20.75 10.36 -1.86
C THR A 235 21.06 10.34 -3.36
N LYS A 236 21.69 11.39 -3.90
CA LYS A 236 22.10 11.44 -5.31
C LYS A 236 23.22 10.44 -5.61
N THR A 237 24.21 10.32 -4.72
CA THR A 237 25.31 9.37 -4.88
C THR A 237 24.80 7.93 -4.79
N ASP A 238 23.89 7.64 -3.86
CA ASP A 238 23.24 6.32 -3.74
C ASP A 238 22.42 5.97 -4.99
N LEU A 239 21.66 6.92 -5.53
CA LEU A 239 20.93 6.72 -6.80
C LEU A 239 21.89 6.45 -7.97
N SER A 240 23.03 7.16 -8.01
CA SER A 240 24.05 6.97 -9.03
C SER A 240 24.71 5.59 -8.91
N LEU A 241 25.03 5.16 -7.69
CA LEU A 241 25.56 3.82 -7.41
C LEU A 241 24.59 2.73 -7.87
N ASN A 242 23.30 2.89 -7.56
CA ASN A 242 22.25 1.98 -8.04
C ASN A 242 22.19 1.93 -9.57
N ASN A 243 22.28 3.07 -10.25
CA ASN A 243 22.32 3.11 -11.73
C ASN A 243 23.55 2.39 -12.29
N TRP A 244 24.72 2.57 -11.68
CA TRP A 244 25.94 1.88 -12.10
C TRP A 244 25.87 0.37 -11.88
N ALA A 245 25.33 -0.07 -10.73
CA ALA A 245 25.09 -1.49 -10.44
C ALA A 245 24.13 -2.12 -11.47
N MET A 246 23.07 -1.40 -11.87
CA MET A 246 22.18 -1.84 -12.94
C MET A 246 22.90 -1.95 -14.29
N MET A 247 23.79 -1.02 -14.63
CA MET A 247 24.56 -1.08 -15.87
C MET A 247 25.57 -2.23 -15.89
N LEU A 248 26.21 -2.52 -14.75
CA LEU A 248 27.07 -3.71 -14.59
C LEU A 248 26.27 -4.98 -14.88
N ASN A 249 25.07 -5.12 -14.33
CA ASN A 249 24.22 -6.29 -14.57
C ASN A 249 23.84 -6.47 -16.05
N VAL A 250 23.64 -5.38 -16.80
CA VAL A 250 23.35 -5.45 -18.25
C VAL A 250 24.59 -5.85 -19.05
N LEU A 251 25.78 -5.37 -18.68
CA LEU A 251 27.03 -5.70 -19.36
C LEU A 251 27.54 -7.10 -19.04
N MET A 252 27.20 -7.62 -17.85
CA MET A 252 27.60 -8.95 -17.38
C MET A 252 26.58 -10.05 -17.70
N CYS A 253 25.38 -9.71 -18.22
CA CYS A 253 24.47 -10.71 -18.77
C CYS A 253 25.17 -11.41 -19.95
N PRO A 254 25.37 -12.75 -19.91
CA PRO A 254 26.00 -13.46 -21.00
C PRO A 254 25.15 -13.25 -22.26
N LEU A 255 25.76 -12.67 -23.30
CA LEU A 255 25.16 -12.65 -24.64
C LEU A 255 25.21 -14.09 -25.17
N GLY A 256 24.20 -14.90 -24.84
CA GLY A 256 23.83 -16.15 -25.51
C GLY A 256 24.97 -16.96 -26.10
N GLY A 257 25.95 -17.34 -25.28
CA GLY A 257 26.92 -18.38 -25.64
C GLY A 257 26.28 -19.75 -25.44
N GLU A 258 26.39 -20.59 -26.47
CA GLU A 258 25.87 -21.96 -26.48
C GLU A 258 26.28 -22.74 -25.22
N GLU A 259 25.33 -23.51 -24.69
CA GLU A 259 25.47 -24.39 -23.53
C GLU A 259 26.69 -25.31 -23.71
N SER A 260 27.81 -24.98 -23.08
CA SER A 260 28.91 -25.91 -22.86
C SER A 260 28.94 -26.26 -21.38
N ASP A 261 28.57 -27.51 -21.10
CA ASP A 261 28.58 -28.09 -19.77
C ASP A 261 29.97 -28.03 -19.10
N GLU A 262 29.94 -27.83 -17.79
CA GLU A 262 31.04 -27.99 -16.82
C GLU A 262 32.06 -26.83 -16.68
N SER A 263 31.64 -25.74 -16.01
CA SER A 263 32.58 -24.90 -15.25
C SER A 263 31.98 -24.41 -13.93
N SER A 264 32.46 -25.00 -12.83
CA SER A 264 32.07 -24.76 -11.43
C SER A 264 32.59 -23.43 -10.83
N SER A 265 33.07 -22.48 -11.64
CA SER A 265 33.62 -21.20 -11.14
C SER A 265 32.63 -20.04 -11.15
N ASP A 266 31.46 -20.19 -11.76
CA ASP A 266 30.52 -19.08 -11.97
C ASP A 266 29.51 -18.92 -10.81
N ASP A 267 29.36 -19.95 -9.96
CA ASP A 267 28.45 -19.93 -8.81
C ASP A 267 28.83 -18.86 -7.76
N PHE A 268 30.12 -18.53 -7.61
CA PHE A 268 30.55 -17.53 -6.62
C PHE A 268 30.26 -16.09 -7.07
N VAL A 269 30.34 -15.80 -8.37
CA VAL A 269 30.03 -14.45 -8.90
C VAL A 269 28.53 -14.24 -8.91
N ASP A 270 27.74 -15.27 -9.21
CA ASP A 270 26.28 -15.24 -9.08
C ASP A 270 25.82 -15.16 -7.62
N GLU A 271 26.51 -15.81 -6.68
CA GLU A 271 26.22 -15.70 -5.24
C GLU A 271 26.62 -14.32 -4.68
N LEU A 272 27.74 -13.74 -5.15
CA LEU A 272 28.17 -12.39 -4.77
C LEU A 272 27.28 -11.29 -5.40
N LEU A 273 26.84 -11.48 -6.65
CA LEU A 273 25.89 -10.59 -7.33
C LEU A 273 24.48 -10.74 -6.76
N MET A 274 24.05 -11.94 -6.36
CA MET A 274 22.83 -12.13 -5.58
C MET A 274 22.95 -11.52 -4.18
N GLY A 275 24.14 -11.56 -3.56
CA GLY A 275 24.43 -10.90 -2.29
C GLY A 275 24.40 -9.36 -2.38
N LEU A 276 24.92 -8.77 -3.46
CA LEU A 276 24.87 -7.33 -3.71
C LEU A 276 23.50 -6.85 -4.26
N ALA A 277 22.83 -7.67 -5.08
CA ALA A 277 21.46 -7.44 -5.53
C ALA A 277 20.39 -7.82 -4.48
N SER A 278 20.78 -8.40 -3.35
CA SER A 278 19.92 -8.58 -2.18
C SER A 278 19.61 -7.27 -1.46
N GLY A 279 20.21 -6.15 -1.88
CA GLY A 279 19.67 -4.82 -1.64
C GLY A 279 18.27 -4.74 -2.26
N MET A 280 17.25 -5.02 -1.44
CA MET A 280 15.82 -5.12 -1.74
C MET A 280 15.38 -4.34 -3.00
N HIS A 281 15.54 -4.97 -4.16
CA HIS A 281 15.03 -4.42 -5.40
C HIS A 281 13.54 -4.76 -5.46
N ASP A 282 12.69 -3.81 -5.08
CA ASP A 282 11.24 -3.98 -5.20
C ASP A 282 10.90 -4.26 -6.68
N PRO A 283 10.46 -5.49 -7.02
CA PRO A 283 10.19 -5.88 -8.39
C PRO A 283 9.05 -5.04 -9.00
N MET A 284 8.19 -4.43 -8.18
CA MET A 284 7.16 -3.50 -8.63
C MET A 284 7.76 -2.15 -9.02
N LEU A 285 8.64 -1.56 -8.20
CA LEU A 285 9.32 -0.31 -8.53
C LEU A 285 10.12 -0.43 -9.84
N ALA A 286 10.78 -1.56 -10.04
CA ALA A 286 11.52 -1.81 -11.27
C ALA A 286 10.64 -1.88 -12.52
N ARG A 287 9.42 -2.44 -12.40
CA ARG A 287 8.44 -2.49 -13.49
C ARG A 287 7.80 -1.13 -13.73
N LEU A 288 7.51 -0.36 -12.68
CA LEU A 288 7.09 1.03 -12.79
C LEU A 288 8.17 1.86 -13.52
N ALA A 289 9.44 1.68 -13.14
CA ALA A 289 10.58 2.30 -13.82
C ALA A 289 10.69 1.87 -15.29
N LYS A 290 10.37 0.61 -15.63
CA LYS A 290 10.30 0.16 -17.03
C LYS A 290 9.16 0.83 -17.81
N CYS A 291 8.01 1.09 -17.18
CA CYS A 291 6.91 1.82 -17.82
C CYS A 291 7.30 3.27 -18.14
N ALA A 292 8.08 3.90 -17.26
CA ALA A 292 8.59 5.26 -17.44
C ALA A 292 9.69 5.39 -18.52
N ARG A 293 10.37 4.30 -18.88
CA ARG A 293 11.44 4.28 -19.90
C ARG A 293 10.95 4.24 -21.35
N ALA A 294 9.64 4.38 -21.60
CA ALA A 294 9.13 4.45 -22.96
C ALA A 294 9.68 5.70 -23.66
N LYS A 295 10.23 5.56 -24.88
CA LYS A 295 10.78 6.69 -25.66
C LYS A 295 9.76 7.79 -25.93
N ASP A 296 8.48 7.42 -26.05
CA ASP A 296 7.39 8.37 -26.21
C ASP A 296 6.60 8.50 -24.90
N GLU A 297 6.45 9.71 -24.40
CA GLU A 297 5.62 10.03 -23.23
C GLU A 297 4.18 9.54 -23.39
N ALA A 298 3.66 9.57 -24.62
CA ALA A 298 2.33 9.06 -24.97
C ALA A 298 2.15 7.57 -24.62
N ASN A 299 3.23 6.79 -24.60
CA ASN A 299 3.19 5.36 -24.29
C ASN A 299 3.34 5.06 -22.80
N VAL A 300 3.86 5.99 -21.98
CA VAL A 300 4.09 5.78 -20.54
C VAL A 300 2.78 5.48 -19.82
N CYS A 301 1.75 6.31 -20.04
CA CYS A 301 0.43 6.13 -19.44
C CYS A 301 -0.20 4.77 -19.85
N ARG A 302 -0.17 4.44 -21.15
CA ARG A 302 -0.68 3.15 -21.67
C ARG A 302 0.04 1.95 -21.05
N ASN A 303 1.37 2.02 -20.93
CA ASN A 303 2.17 0.95 -20.35
C ASN A 303 1.88 0.80 -18.85
N LEU A 304 1.71 1.91 -18.13
CA LEU A 304 1.31 1.91 -16.72
C LEU A 304 -0.07 1.26 -16.53
N HIS A 305 -1.08 1.66 -17.30
CA HIS A 305 -2.41 1.05 -17.22
C HIS A 305 -2.37 -0.46 -17.49
N ARG A 306 -1.61 -0.88 -18.52
CA ARG A 306 -1.42 -2.30 -18.84
C ARG A 306 -0.74 -3.06 -17.69
N LEU A 307 0.28 -2.46 -17.06
CA LEU A 307 0.94 -3.06 -15.89
C LEU A 307 -0.02 -3.23 -14.72
N LEU A 308 -0.81 -2.19 -14.41
CA LEU A 308 -1.78 -2.21 -13.32
C LEU A 308 -2.87 -3.27 -13.56
N GLN A 309 -3.35 -3.40 -14.79
CA GLN A 309 -4.33 -4.41 -15.18
C GLN A 309 -3.77 -5.84 -15.11
N HIS A 310 -2.57 -6.09 -15.62
CA HIS A 310 -1.97 -7.43 -15.58
C HIS A 310 -1.60 -7.94 -14.19
N ARG A 311 -1.62 -7.06 -13.19
CA ARG A 311 -1.20 -7.37 -11.81
C ARG A 311 -2.35 -7.26 -10.83
N ASP A 312 -3.58 -7.11 -11.31
CA ASP A 312 -4.77 -6.97 -10.50
C ASP A 312 -4.66 -5.83 -9.46
N PHE A 313 -3.92 -4.76 -9.80
CA PHE A 313 -3.87 -3.53 -8.99
C PHE A 313 -5.09 -2.64 -9.21
N THR A 314 -6.06 -3.10 -10.01
CA THR A 314 -7.35 -2.43 -10.18
C THR A 314 -8.24 -2.74 -8.98
N LEU A 315 -8.87 -1.71 -8.43
CA LEU A 315 -9.90 -1.88 -7.42
C LEU A 315 -11.10 -2.60 -8.05
N GLN A 316 -11.61 -3.64 -7.37
CA GLN A 316 -12.72 -4.46 -7.83
C GLN A 316 -14.08 -3.78 -7.56
N VAL A 317 -14.20 -2.53 -8.02
CA VAL A 317 -15.44 -1.75 -7.90
C VAL A 317 -16.36 -2.12 -9.04
N ARG A 318 -17.63 -2.39 -8.73
CA ARG A 318 -18.64 -2.68 -9.73
C ARG A 318 -18.80 -1.50 -10.70
N ILE A 319 -18.60 -1.76 -11.99
CA ILE A 319 -18.90 -0.82 -13.07
C ILE A 319 -20.37 -1.00 -13.45
N SER A 320 -21.15 0.04 -13.24
CA SER A 320 -22.53 0.16 -13.68
C SER A 320 -22.59 0.79 -15.08
N TYR A 321 -23.74 0.75 -15.75
CA TYR A 321 -23.94 1.40 -17.05
C TYR A 321 -25.10 2.40 -16.98
N ALA A 322 -24.92 3.56 -17.58
CA ALA A 322 -25.96 4.57 -17.76
C ALA A 322 -26.13 4.84 -19.25
N ASN A 323 -27.37 4.86 -19.74
CA ASN A 323 -27.64 5.20 -21.13
C ASN A 323 -27.45 6.70 -21.31
N ILE A 324 -26.47 7.10 -22.12
CA ILE A 324 -26.23 8.51 -22.46
C ILE A 324 -26.49 8.74 -23.95
N ASP A 325 -26.94 9.94 -24.26
CA ASP A 325 -27.15 10.38 -25.64
C ASP A 325 -25.82 10.87 -26.23
N ILE A 326 -25.28 10.13 -27.20
CA ILE A 326 -24.05 10.51 -27.92
C ILE A 326 -24.44 11.07 -29.29
N LYS A 327 -23.99 12.30 -29.57
CA LYS A 327 -24.09 12.91 -30.90
C LYS A 327 -22.90 12.48 -31.74
N HIS A 328 -23.12 11.71 -32.80
CA HIS A 328 -22.08 11.39 -33.75
C HIS A 328 -21.87 12.56 -34.73
N ALA A 329 -20.62 12.96 -34.94
CA ALA A 329 -20.23 13.99 -35.91
C ALA A 329 -20.29 13.46 -37.36
N THR A 330 -21.48 13.02 -37.80
CA THR A 330 -21.74 12.66 -39.20
C THR A 330 -22.60 13.74 -39.87
N LYS A 331 -22.68 13.74 -41.21
CA LYS A 331 -23.44 14.74 -42.00
C LYS A 331 -24.92 14.87 -41.59
N ARG A 332 -25.48 13.84 -40.93
CA ARG A 332 -26.81 13.87 -40.30
C ARG A 332 -26.61 13.72 -38.79
N GLN A 333 -27.07 14.68 -38.00
CA GLN A 333 -26.99 14.60 -36.54
C GLN A 333 -27.92 13.49 -36.04
N HIS A 334 -27.39 12.28 -35.90
CA HIS A 334 -28.08 11.18 -35.21
C HIS A 334 -27.63 11.16 -33.75
N VAL A 335 -28.62 11.14 -32.85
CA VAL A 335 -28.43 10.94 -31.41
C VAL A 335 -28.62 9.46 -31.15
N ASN A 336 -27.56 8.78 -30.71
CA ASN A 336 -27.62 7.37 -30.34
C ASN A 336 -27.52 7.24 -28.82
N LYS A 337 -28.41 6.44 -28.22
CA LYS A 337 -28.29 6.03 -26.83
C LYS A 337 -27.22 4.95 -26.73
N VAL A 338 -26.16 5.24 -25.99
CA VAL A 338 -25.04 4.31 -25.79
C VAL A 338 -24.93 4.00 -24.29
N PRO A 339 -24.78 2.73 -23.90
CA PRO A 339 -24.51 2.38 -22.50
C PRO A 339 -23.10 2.86 -22.14
N TRP A 340 -23.01 3.88 -21.30
CA TRP A 340 -21.74 4.44 -20.82
C TRP A 340 -21.37 3.85 -19.46
N PRO A 341 -20.13 3.36 -19.29
CA PRO A 341 -19.69 2.82 -18.01
C PRO A 341 -19.60 3.95 -16.97
N VAL A 342 -20.14 3.69 -15.79
CA VAL A 342 -20.15 4.62 -14.65
C VAL A 342 -19.83 3.88 -13.37
N ILE A 343 -19.05 4.51 -12.50
CA ILE A 343 -18.87 4.06 -11.12
C ILE A 343 -19.85 4.87 -10.27
N ARG A 344 -20.89 4.22 -9.74
CA ARG A 344 -21.84 4.89 -8.86
C ARG A 344 -21.21 5.11 -7.49
N LEU A 345 -21.49 6.25 -6.86
CA LEU A 345 -21.04 6.51 -5.48
C LEU A 345 -21.48 5.39 -4.53
N SER A 346 -22.69 4.85 -4.70
CA SER A 346 -23.18 3.72 -3.90
C SER A 346 -22.32 2.45 -4.05
N ASP A 347 -21.84 2.16 -5.25
CA ASP A 347 -21.00 0.98 -5.52
C ASP A 347 -19.58 1.19 -4.97
N TRP A 348 -19.06 2.41 -5.09
CA TRP A 348 -17.79 2.81 -4.50
C TRP A 348 -17.82 2.74 -2.96
N VAL A 349 -18.83 3.35 -2.33
CA VAL A 349 -18.99 3.33 -0.87
C VAL A 349 -19.16 1.91 -0.36
N ARG A 350 -19.95 1.08 -1.04
CA ARG A 350 -20.08 -0.35 -0.69
C ARG A 350 -18.72 -1.04 -0.71
N PHE A 351 -17.96 -0.90 -1.79
CA PHE A 351 -16.62 -1.48 -1.91
C PHE A 351 -15.69 -1.00 -0.79
N VAL A 352 -15.65 0.30 -0.51
CA VAL A 352 -14.79 0.86 0.54
C VAL A 352 -15.21 0.37 1.93
N MET A 353 -16.51 0.29 2.21
CA MET A 353 -17.02 -0.20 3.50
C MET A 353 -16.75 -1.69 3.71
N GLU A 354 -16.73 -2.49 2.65
CA GLU A 354 -16.41 -3.92 2.70
C GLU A 354 -14.90 -4.18 2.82
N SER A 355 -14.06 -3.39 2.13
CA SER A 355 -12.61 -3.63 2.05
C SER A 355 -11.79 -2.84 3.08
N GLN A 356 -12.10 -1.55 3.27
CA GLN A 356 -11.29 -0.61 4.04
C GLN A 356 -12.16 0.48 4.70
N PRO A 357 -13.10 0.11 5.59
CA PRO A 357 -14.08 1.05 6.17
C PRO A 357 -13.45 2.24 6.90
N GLN A 358 -12.25 2.08 7.44
CA GLN A 358 -11.47 3.13 8.11
C GLN A 358 -11.25 4.38 7.25
N LEU A 359 -11.31 4.26 5.91
CA LEU A 359 -11.21 5.43 5.02
C LEU A 359 -12.41 6.37 5.12
N LEU A 360 -13.59 5.86 5.48
CA LEU A 360 -14.83 6.64 5.59
C LEU A 360 -15.30 6.79 7.05
N LEU A 361 -14.78 5.98 7.96
CA LEU A 361 -15.20 5.93 9.38
C LEU A 361 -14.13 6.51 10.33
N ALA A 362 -13.44 7.55 9.87
CA ALA A 362 -12.46 8.28 10.67
C ALA A 362 -11.35 7.41 11.30
N GLY A 363 -10.87 6.41 10.56
CA GLY A 363 -9.84 5.48 11.03
C GLY A 363 -10.37 4.21 11.73
N ASN A 364 -11.69 4.11 11.93
CA ASN A 364 -12.29 3.00 12.69
C ASN A 364 -12.80 1.87 11.78
N MET A 365 -12.86 0.65 12.33
CA MET A 365 -13.43 -0.51 11.66
C MET A 365 -14.96 -0.49 11.74
N LEU A 366 -15.63 -1.18 10.80
CA LEU A 366 -17.09 -1.26 10.77
C LEU A 366 -17.68 -1.89 12.06
N SER A 367 -16.98 -2.86 12.66
CA SER A 367 -17.36 -3.51 13.92
C SER A 367 -17.29 -2.59 15.15
N GLN A 368 -16.60 -1.45 15.06
CA GLN A 368 -16.41 -0.50 16.14
C GLN A 368 -17.44 0.63 16.09
N SER A 369 -18.72 0.29 15.95
CA SER A 369 -19.82 1.28 15.83
C SER A 369 -19.84 2.30 16.96
N HIS A 370 -19.55 1.86 18.18
CA HIS A 370 -19.45 2.74 19.36
C HIS A 370 -18.38 3.85 19.24
N LEU A 371 -17.38 3.71 18.34
CA LEU A 371 -16.35 4.73 18.11
C LEU A 371 -16.76 5.72 17.01
N TRP A 372 -17.28 5.23 15.88
CA TRP A 372 -17.53 6.08 14.72
C TRP A 372 -18.95 6.68 14.67
N GLU A 373 -19.96 6.06 15.29
CA GLU A 373 -21.32 6.60 15.34
C GLU A 373 -21.38 7.97 16.07
N PRO A 374 -20.73 8.15 17.25
CA PRO A 374 -20.69 9.44 17.92
C PRO A 374 -19.98 10.51 17.10
N ILE A 375 -18.94 10.14 16.34
CA ILE A 375 -18.20 11.07 15.47
C ILE A 375 -19.12 11.63 14.37
N LEU A 376 -19.89 10.76 13.71
CA LEU A 376 -20.83 11.19 12.67
C LEU A 376 -21.96 12.05 13.24
N GLU A 377 -22.50 11.67 14.41
CA GLU A 377 -23.51 12.48 15.09
C GLU A 377 -22.98 13.85 15.50
N ASP A 378 -21.78 13.92 16.09
CA ASP A 378 -21.13 15.17 16.47
C ASP A 378 -20.90 16.08 15.24
N PHE A 379 -20.43 15.52 14.13
CA PHE A 379 -20.30 16.26 12.86
C PHE A 379 -21.63 16.90 12.46
N TRP A 380 -22.72 16.12 12.39
CA TRP A 380 -24.01 16.65 11.97
C TRP A 380 -24.64 17.60 12.98
N ASN A 381 -24.38 17.44 14.28
CA ASN A 381 -24.81 18.38 15.30
C ASN A 381 -24.08 19.73 15.14
N LYS A 382 -22.78 19.71 14.87
CA LYS A 382 -21.97 20.91 14.61
C LYS A 382 -22.33 21.59 13.28
N TYR A 383 -22.72 20.81 12.27
CA TYR A 383 -23.11 21.35 10.96
C TYR A 383 -24.52 21.98 10.95
N GLN A 384 -25.42 21.53 11.84
CA GLN A 384 -26.81 22.00 11.89
C GLN A 384 -26.98 23.52 12.03
N PRO A 385 -26.24 24.23 12.89
CA PRO A 385 -26.35 25.69 12.96
C PRO A 385 -25.80 26.41 11.71
N ILE A 386 -25.00 25.75 10.87
CA ILE A 386 -24.44 26.33 9.64
C ILE A 386 -25.46 26.26 8.51
N ASP A 387 -26.10 25.10 8.34
CA ASP A 387 -27.18 24.89 7.36
C ASP A 387 -28.34 24.10 7.99
N PRO A 388 -29.24 24.78 8.73
CA PRO A 388 -30.38 24.11 9.35
C PRO A 388 -31.40 23.60 8.31
N GLY A 389 -31.33 24.10 7.07
CA GLY A 389 -32.17 23.69 5.96
C GLY A 389 -31.69 22.42 5.26
N HIS A 390 -30.54 21.87 5.63
CA HIS A 390 -29.97 20.70 4.96
C HIS A 390 -30.93 19.49 5.02
N ILE A 391 -31.04 18.76 3.90
CA ILE A 391 -32.01 17.66 3.71
C ILE A 391 -31.88 16.53 4.76
N VAL A 392 -30.69 16.37 5.35
CA VAL A 392 -30.43 15.38 6.41
C VAL A 392 -31.29 15.62 7.66
N TYR A 393 -31.61 16.89 7.98
CA TYR A 393 -32.45 17.24 9.13
C TYR A 393 -33.94 17.15 8.80
N GLN A 394 -34.30 17.35 7.54
CA GLN A 394 -35.70 17.28 7.07
C GLN A 394 -36.20 15.84 6.96
N LEU A 395 -35.36 14.93 6.45
CA LEU A 395 -35.75 13.54 6.19
C LEU A 395 -35.72 12.64 7.44
N GLY A 396 -35.32 13.16 8.61
CA GLY A 396 -35.23 12.37 9.83
C GLY A 396 -34.24 11.20 9.73
N LEU A 397 -33.21 11.33 8.90
CA LEU A 397 -32.21 10.26 8.69
C LEU A 397 -31.43 10.00 9.99
N ASN A 398 -31.01 8.76 10.19
CA ASN A 398 -30.14 8.43 11.31
C ASN A 398 -28.74 9.05 11.09
N ARG A 399 -28.51 10.21 11.70
CA ARG A 399 -27.27 11.00 11.59
C ARG A 399 -26.03 10.23 12.06
N LYS A 400 -26.19 9.30 13.01
CA LYS A 400 -25.12 8.38 13.46
C LYS A 400 -24.59 7.46 12.36
N ARG A 401 -25.36 7.25 11.29
CA ARG A 401 -25.02 6.36 10.16
C ARG A 401 -25.07 7.06 8.81
N THR A 402 -25.06 8.39 8.82
CA THR A 402 -25.10 9.20 7.60
C THR A 402 -23.70 9.76 7.35
N LEU A 403 -23.05 9.31 6.27
CA LEU A 403 -21.70 9.75 5.93
C LEU A 403 -21.73 11.15 5.29
N PRO A 404 -20.93 12.11 5.77
CA PRO A 404 -20.78 13.39 5.11
C PRO A 404 -19.82 13.30 3.93
N PHE A 405 -20.29 13.74 2.76
CA PHE A 405 -19.50 13.85 1.53
C PHE A 405 -19.54 15.27 0.98
N MET A 406 -18.40 15.73 0.50
CA MET A 406 -18.29 16.88 -0.39
C MET A 406 -18.37 16.41 -1.84
N LEU A 407 -19.12 17.15 -2.64
CA LEU A 407 -19.22 16.98 -4.09
C LEU A 407 -18.49 18.14 -4.74
N HIS A 408 -17.46 17.80 -5.53
CA HIS A 408 -16.74 18.77 -6.35
C HIS A 408 -17.02 18.47 -7.82
N GLY A 409 -17.41 19.48 -8.58
CA GLY A 409 -17.57 19.41 -10.02
C GLY A 409 -16.64 20.41 -10.68
N ASP A 410 -15.95 20.00 -11.73
CA ASP A 410 -15.19 20.90 -12.61
C ASP A 410 -15.63 20.70 -14.07
N GLU A 411 -15.88 21.80 -14.74
CA GLU A 411 -16.33 21.83 -16.13
C GLU A 411 -15.20 22.30 -17.02
N GLY A 412 -14.90 21.50 -18.04
CA GLY A 412 -13.81 21.76 -18.95
C GLY A 412 -14.12 21.39 -20.39
N ARG A 413 -13.10 21.55 -21.23
CA ARG A 413 -13.12 21.08 -22.62
C ARG A 413 -11.94 20.15 -22.83
N GLY A 414 -12.24 18.91 -23.21
CA GLY A 414 -11.24 17.95 -23.61
C GLY A 414 -10.66 18.23 -25.00
N ARG A 415 -9.89 17.27 -25.52
CA ARG A 415 -9.43 17.32 -26.92
C ARG A 415 -10.63 17.45 -27.86
N LEU A 416 -10.46 18.17 -28.96
CA LEU A 416 -11.52 18.47 -29.93
C LEU A 416 -12.69 19.31 -29.36
N LYS A 417 -12.45 20.09 -28.30
CA LYS A 417 -13.46 20.97 -27.66
C LYS A 417 -14.68 20.23 -27.10
N GLN A 418 -14.57 18.92 -26.85
CA GLN A 418 -15.65 18.14 -26.25
C GLN A 418 -15.87 18.59 -24.80
N PRO A 419 -17.12 18.92 -24.40
CA PRO A 419 -17.39 19.28 -23.02
C PRO A 419 -17.07 18.08 -22.11
N LEU A 420 -16.37 18.36 -21.03
CA LEU A 420 -15.97 17.38 -20.02
C LEU A 420 -16.47 17.90 -18.67
N LEU A 421 -17.24 17.09 -17.95
CA LEU A 421 -17.57 17.33 -16.55
C LEU A 421 -16.83 16.28 -15.74
N ILE A 422 -16.00 16.73 -14.80
CA ILE A 422 -15.34 15.86 -13.83
C ILE A 422 -16.07 16.06 -12.51
N VAL A 423 -16.62 14.97 -11.98
CA VAL A 423 -17.25 14.97 -10.65
C VAL A 423 -16.40 14.12 -9.71
N ALA A 424 -16.01 14.71 -8.58
CA ALA A 424 -15.26 14.06 -7.53
C ALA A 424 -16.08 14.04 -6.24
N PHE A 425 -16.06 12.89 -5.56
CA PHE A 425 -16.65 12.71 -4.24
C PHE A 425 -15.53 12.63 -3.21
N GLN A 426 -15.63 13.42 -2.15
CA GLN A 426 -14.62 13.45 -1.09
C GLN A 426 -15.30 13.26 0.27
N GLY A 427 -14.89 12.24 1.03
CA GLY A 427 -15.34 12.10 2.42
C GLY A 427 -14.88 13.31 3.24
N VAL A 428 -15.77 13.88 4.04
CA VAL A 428 -15.43 15.06 4.86
C VAL A 428 -14.50 14.68 6.00
N LEU A 429 -14.73 13.50 6.60
CA LEU A 429 -13.92 12.99 7.70
C LEU A 429 -12.61 12.38 7.16
N SER A 430 -11.51 12.63 7.87
CA SER A 430 -10.21 12.05 7.54
C SER A 430 -10.06 10.65 8.10
N HIS A 431 -9.45 9.75 7.33
CA HIS A 431 -9.08 8.40 7.78
C HIS A 431 -8.13 8.39 8.98
N LEU A 432 -7.53 9.54 9.34
CA LEU A 432 -6.66 9.70 10.49
C LEU A 432 -7.40 10.23 11.74
N GLY A 433 -8.71 10.43 11.67
CA GLY A 433 -9.53 10.95 12.76
C GLY A 433 -10.06 12.36 12.51
N VAL A 434 -10.84 12.87 13.47
CA VAL A 434 -11.54 14.16 13.37
C VAL A 434 -10.62 15.38 13.47
N ASP A 435 -9.45 15.24 14.08
CA ASP A 435 -8.51 16.36 14.31
C ASP A 435 -7.55 16.59 13.13
N ARG A 436 -7.71 15.82 12.03
CA ARG A 436 -6.83 15.88 10.88
C ARG A 436 -7.59 16.15 9.60
N LEU A 437 -6.96 16.93 8.73
CA LEU A 437 -7.41 17.13 7.37
C LEU A 437 -6.98 15.95 6.49
N ASN A 438 -7.72 15.73 5.41
CA ASN A 438 -7.35 14.73 4.39
C ASN A 438 -6.04 15.08 3.66
N GLN A 439 -5.59 16.34 3.67
CA GLN A 439 -4.39 16.82 2.98
C GLN A 439 -3.17 17.00 3.90
N SER A 440 -2.95 16.09 4.85
CA SER A 440 -1.79 16.07 5.78
C SER A 440 -1.65 17.26 6.76
N GLY A 441 -2.69 18.09 6.89
CA GLY A 441 -2.77 19.18 7.88
C GLY A 441 -3.53 18.82 9.17
N TRP A 442 -3.37 19.65 10.20
CA TRP A 442 -4.16 19.63 11.44
C TRP A 442 -5.23 20.72 11.38
N LEU A 443 -6.38 20.49 12.02
CA LEU A 443 -7.47 21.47 12.14
C LEU A 443 -7.18 22.52 13.22
#